data_AF-A0A143ZEG5-F1
#
_entry.id   AF-A0A143ZEG5-F1
#
_cell.length_a   1.000
_cell.length_b   1.000
_cell.length_c   1.000
_cell.angle_alpha   90.00
_cell.angle_beta   90.00
_cell.angle_gamma   90.00
#
_symmetry.space_group_name_H-M   'P 1'
#
loop_
_entity.id
_entity.type
_entity.pdbx_description
1 polymer ?
#
loop_
_entity_poly.entity_id
_entity_poly.type
_entity_poly.pdbx_seq_one_letter_code
_entity_poly.pdbx_strand_id
1 'polypeptide(L)'
;MSSNVEPRTFGHGTMEGNRDVEACKATLGDAFHAVTTSGEVSMGSAAGAEIPGELQELIKQAEASGWHRDVAEEAIRQLARELLGARGASFD
;
A
#
# COMPACT_ATOMS: atom_id res chain seq x y z
N MET A 1 39.16 -7.16 15.07
CA MET A 1 38.22 -7.79 16.02
C MET A 1 37.02 -6.84 16.15
N SER A 2 36.17 -6.79 15.13
CA SER A 2 34.95 -7.63 14.98
C SER A 2 33.82 -7.15 15.90
N SER A 3 33.20 -6.01 15.58
CA SER A 3 31.85 -5.71 16.05
C SER A 3 30.87 -6.29 15.02
N ASN A 4 30.41 -7.48 15.36
CA ASN A 4 29.35 -8.25 14.74
C ASN A 4 28.04 -7.45 14.78
N VAL A 5 27.71 -6.72 13.71
CA VAL A 5 26.34 -6.25 13.49
C VAL A 5 25.61 -7.39 12.80
N GLU A 6 24.77 -8.06 13.55
CA GLU A 6 23.92 -9.15 13.07
C GLU A 6 23.06 -8.60 11.92
N PRO A 7 23.01 -9.24 10.73
CA PRO A 7 21.99 -8.90 9.77
C PRO A 7 20.67 -9.27 10.42
N ARG A 8 19.86 -8.26 10.75
CA ARG A 8 18.47 -8.44 11.17
C ARG A 8 17.82 -9.35 10.14
N THR A 9 17.67 -10.61 10.50
CA THR A 9 16.88 -11.59 9.77
C THR A 9 15.47 -11.02 9.74
N PHE A 10 15.06 -10.48 8.60
CA PHE A 10 13.65 -10.30 8.28
C PHE A 10 13.03 -11.69 8.44
N GLY A 11 12.29 -11.85 9.53
CA GLY A 11 11.61 -13.09 9.86
C GLY A 11 10.68 -13.40 8.71
N HIS A 12 10.90 -14.55 8.07
CA HIS A 12 9.94 -15.16 7.18
C HIS A 12 9.13 -16.10 8.07
N GLY A 13 8.01 -15.63 8.61
CA GLY A 13 7.24 -16.35 9.62
C GLY A 13 5.74 -16.16 9.50
N THR A 14 5.14 -16.40 8.32
CA THR A 14 3.76 -16.95 8.07
C THR A 14 2.58 -16.61 9.02
N MET A 15 2.64 -15.49 9.75
CA MET A 15 1.55 -14.82 10.47
C MET A 15 1.59 -13.30 10.19
N GLU A 16 2.45 -12.88 9.26
CA GLU A 16 2.87 -11.49 9.04
C GLU A 16 2.10 -10.79 7.90
N GLY A 17 1.41 -11.52 7.02
CA GLY A 17 0.81 -10.93 5.82
C GLY A 17 -0.13 -9.75 6.07
N ASN A 18 -0.89 -9.72 7.17
CA ASN A 18 -1.73 -8.56 7.50
C ASN A 18 -0.91 -7.37 8.08
N ARG A 19 0.15 -7.67 8.84
CA ARG A 19 1.08 -6.65 9.36
C ARG A 19 1.90 -6.02 8.23
N ASP A 20 2.31 -6.82 7.25
CA ASP A 20 3.02 -6.35 6.06
C ASP A 20 2.14 -5.41 5.24
N VAL A 21 0.85 -5.74 5.09
CA VAL A 21 -0.10 -4.87 4.38
C VAL A 21 -0.29 -3.54 5.12
N GLU A 22 -0.48 -3.55 6.44
CA GLU A 22 -0.59 -2.31 7.24
C GLU A 22 0.67 -1.44 7.19
N ALA A 23 1.85 -2.05 7.24
CA ALA A 23 3.13 -1.34 7.12
C ALA A 23 3.37 -0.80 5.71
N CYS A 24 2.97 -1.57 4.69
CA CYS A 24 2.99 -1.13 3.29
C CYS A 24 1.98 0.01 3.07
N LYS A 25 0.78 -0.06 3.66
CA LYS A 25 -0.21 1.03 3.67
C LYS A 25 0.36 2.30 4.30
N ALA A 26 1.08 2.20 5.42
CA ALA A 26 1.71 3.38 6.03
C ALA A 26 2.81 3.98 5.14
N THR A 27 3.56 3.13 4.44
CA THR A 27 4.63 3.56 3.50
C THR A 27 4.04 4.21 2.25
N LEU A 28 3.02 3.58 1.65
CA LEU A 28 2.36 4.03 0.44
C LEU A 28 1.31 5.11 0.71
N GLY A 29 0.85 5.26 1.96
CA GLY A 29 -0.29 6.10 2.31
C GLY A 29 -0.08 7.57 1.96
N ASP A 30 1.12 8.11 2.16
CA ASP A 30 1.45 9.50 1.80
C ASP A 30 1.41 9.70 0.28
N ALA A 31 2.09 8.82 -0.47
CA ALA A 31 2.11 8.87 -1.93
C ALA A 31 0.74 8.57 -2.55
N PHE A 32 -0.02 7.66 -1.95
CA PHE A 32 -1.39 7.35 -2.30
C PHE A 32 -2.28 8.58 -2.09
N HIS A 33 -2.21 9.21 -0.91
CA HIS A 33 -3.00 10.40 -0.62
C HIS A 33 -2.64 11.56 -1.56
N ALA A 34 -1.36 11.75 -1.89
CA ALA A 34 -0.88 12.71 -2.88
C ALA A 34 -1.51 12.45 -4.27
N VAL A 35 -1.51 11.20 -4.74
CA VAL A 35 -2.16 10.81 -6.00
C VAL A 35 -3.68 11.03 -5.95
N THR A 36 -4.32 10.72 -4.81
CA THR A 36 -5.78 10.87 -4.65
C THR A 36 -6.22 12.33 -4.55
N THR A 37 -5.40 13.21 -3.97
CA THR A 37 -5.69 14.63 -3.77
C THR A 37 -5.40 15.45 -5.03
N SER A 38 -4.38 15.05 -5.80
CA SER A 38 -4.04 15.69 -7.08
C SER A 38 -5.09 15.45 -8.16
N GLY A 39 -5.93 14.44 -8.02
CA GLY A 39 -7.21 14.33 -8.72
C GLY A 39 -7.09 13.79 -10.15
N GLU A 40 -7.73 12.64 -10.35
CA GLU A 40 -8.24 11.99 -11.59
C GLU A 40 -8.24 10.47 -11.45
N VAL A 41 -7.63 9.94 -10.38
CA VAL A 41 -7.66 8.50 -10.11
C VAL A 41 -9.04 8.04 -9.68
N SER A 42 -9.66 7.19 -10.51
CA SER A 42 -10.94 6.57 -10.21
C SER A 42 -10.79 5.54 -9.08
N MET A 43 -11.03 5.98 -7.84
CA MET A 43 -10.99 5.11 -6.65
C MET A 43 -11.96 3.94 -6.74
N GLY A 44 -13.06 4.10 -7.49
CA GLY A 44 -14.02 3.03 -7.76
C GLY A 44 -13.41 1.85 -8.54
N SER A 45 -12.50 2.14 -9.48
CA SER A 45 -11.74 1.10 -10.19
C SER A 45 -10.68 0.50 -9.28
N ALA A 46 -9.94 1.34 -8.56
CA ALA A 46 -8.86 0.93 -7.65
C ALA A 46 -9.28 -0.03 -6.51
N ALA A 47 -10.52 0.13 -6.01
CA ALA A 47 -11.09 -0.75 -4.99
C ALA A 47 -11.68 -2.06 -5.57
N GLY A 48 -11.82 -2.13 -6.89
CA GLY A 48 -12.45 -3.21 -7.66
C GLY A 48 -11.44 -4.16 -8.31
N ALA A 49 -11.73 -4.58 -9.54
CA ALA A 49 -10.94 -5.58 -10.26
C ALA A 49 -9.70 -5.02 -10.98
N GLU A 50 -9.65 -3.69 -11.19
CA GLU A 50 -8.61 -3.06 -12.00
C GLU A 50 -7.97 -1.88 -11.27
N ILE A 51 -6.70 -2.06 -10.89
CA ILE A 51 -5.92 -0.99 -10.27
C ILE A 51 -5.48 -0.01 -11.37
N PRO A 52 -5.86 1.27 -11.31
CA PRO A 52 -5.48 2.28 -12.30
C PRO A 52 -3.96 2.48 -12.36
N GLY A 53 -3.46 2.89 -13.54
CA GLY A 53 -2.03 3.03 -13.83
C GLY A 53 -1.25 3.88 -12.82
N GLU A 54 -1.81 5.02 -12.38
CA GLU A 54 -1.19 5.84 -11.32
C GLU A 54 -0.95 5.07 -10.01
N LEU A 55 -1.82 4.14 -9.65
CA LEU A 55 -1.65 3.31 -8.46
C LEU A 55 -0.72 2.11 -8.73
N GLN A 56 -0.61 1.64 -9.97
CA GLN A 56 0.42 0.67 -10.35
C GLN A 56 1.83 1.24 -10.22
N GLU A 57 2.02 2.53 -10.45
CA GLU A 57 3.31 3.21 -10.21
C GLU A 57 3.68 3.16 -8.71
N LEU A 58 2.71 3.33 -7.81
CA LEU A 58 2.91 3.15 -6.36
C LEU A 58 3.29 1.71 -6.00
N ILE A 59 2.67 0.73 -6.64
CA ILE A 59 3.03 -0.69 -6.45
C ILE A 59 4.48 -0.94 -6.85
N LYS A 60 4.91 -0.45 -8.02
CA LYS A 60 6.33 -0.55 -8.43
C LYS A 60 7.27 0.14 -7.45
N GLN A 61 6.86 1.27 -6.88
CA GLN A 61 7.64 1.99 -5.88
C GLN A 61 7.76 1.20 -4.56
N ALA A 62 6.69 0.48 -4.18
CA ALA A 62 6.70 -0.45 -3.07
C ALA A 62 7.68 -1.61 -3.35
N GLU A 63 7.62 -2.21 -4.54
CA GLU A 63 8.53 -3.28 -4.97
C GLU A 63 9.99 -2.82 -4.97
N ALA A 64 10.26 -1.62 -5.46
CA ALA A 64 11.60 -1.02 -5.41
C ALA A 64 12.10 -0.79 -3.98
N SER A 65 11.19 -0.60 -3.03
CA SER A 65 11.49 -0.47 -1.60
C SER A 65 11.62 -1.83 -0.88
N GLY A 66 11.39 -2.94 -1.59
CA GLY A 66 11.49 -4.30 -1.05
C GLY A 66 10.18 -4.93 -0.62
N TRP A 67 9.03 -4.30 -0.90
CA TRP A 67 7.71 -4.89 -0.63
C TRP A 67 7.31 -5.88 -1.72
N HIS A 68 6.49 -6.87 -1.37
CA HIS A 68 5.90 -7.76 -2.36
C HIS A 68 4.75 -7.08 -3.11
N ARG A 69 4.63 -7.36 -4.41
CA ARG A 69 3.55 -6.84 -5.25
C ARG A 69 2.16 -7.15 -4.69
N ASP A 70 1.92 -8.39 -4.27
CA ASP A 70 0.67 -8.81 -3.64
C ASP A 70 0.32 -7.95 -2.41
N VAL A 71 1.32 -7.65 -1.57
CA VAL A 71 1.15 -6.84 -0.35
C VAL A 71 0.81 -5.39 -0.73
N ALA A 72 1.50 -4.84 -1.72
CA ALA A 72 1.26 -3.48 -2.21
C ALA A 72 -0.12 -3.36 -2.91
N GLU A 73 -0.50 -4.34 -3.72
CA GLU A 73 -1.81 -4.40 -4.37
C GLU A 73 -2.93 -4.44 -3.32
N GLU A 74 -2.82 -5.30 -2.31
CA GLU A 74 -3.81 -5.38 -1.23
C GLU A 74 -3.84 -4.11 -0.37
N ALA A 75 -2.68 -3.52 -0.07
CA ALA A 75 -2.58 -2.25 0.64
C ALA A 75 -3.33 -1.12 -0.08
N ILE A 76 -3.10 -0.99 -1.39
CA ILE A 76 -3.78 0.01 -2.22
C ILE A 76 -5.28 -0.24 -2.32
N ARG A 77 -5.71 -1.50 -2.48
CA ARG A 77 -7.15 -1.83 -2.49
C ARG A 77 -7.81 -1.47 -1.17
N GLN A 78 -7.16 -1.73 -0.04
CA GLN A 78 -7.67 -1.33 1.27
C GLN A 78 -7.76 0.19 1.39
N LEU A 79 -6.70 0.93 1.06
CA LEU A 79 -6.70 2.39 1.09
C LEU A 79 -7.78 3.01 0.18
N ALA A 80 -7.99 2.44 -1.02
CA ALA A 80 -9.06 2.86 -1.92
C ALA A 80 -10.45 2.60 -1.35
N ARG A 81 -10.67 1.44 -0.71
CA ARG A 81 -11.93 1.14 -0.01
C ARG A 81 -12.15 2.06 1.18
N GLU A 82 -11.11 2.34 1.96
CA GLU A 82 -11.16 3.28 3.09
C GLU A 82 -11.51 4.69 2.62
N LEU A 83 -10.91 5.17 1.52
CA LEU A 83 -11.29 6.45 0.91
C LEU A 83 -12.71 6.46 0.37
N LEU A 84 -13.17 5.40 -0.30
CA LEU A 84 -14.55 5.31 -0.79
C LEU A 84 -15.56 5.30 0.37
N GLY A 85 -15.25 4.56 1.44
CA GLY A 85 -16.05 4.52 2.67
C GLY A 85 -16.08 5.88 3.38
N ALA A 86 -14.92 6.53 3.53
CA ALA A 86 -14.82 7.86 4.12
C ALA A 86 -15.56 8.92 3.29
N ARG A 87 -15.43 8.89 1.96
CA ARG A 87 -16.15 9.80 1.05
C ARG A 87 -17.66 9.52 1.06
N GLY A 88 -18.09 8.27 1.09
CA GLY A 88 -19.51 7.90 1.19
C GLY A 88 -20.14 8.26 2.54
N ALA A 89 -19.39 8.16 3.63
CA ALA A 89 -19.81 8.57 4.97
C ALA A 89 -19.82 10.10 5.19
N SER A 90 -19.20 10.86 4.28
CA SER A 90 -19.16 12.34 4.34
C SER A 90 -20.44 13.01 3.82
N PHE A 91 -21.42 12.23 3.35
CA PHE A 91 -22.74 12.70 2.93
C PHE A 91 -23.79 12.31 4.00
N ASP A 92 -23.83 13.03 5.11
CA ASP A 92 -24.96 13.08 6.06
C ASP A 92 -25.29 14.54 6.38
#